data_AF-A0A378WXP1-F1
#
_entry.id   AF-A0A378WXP1-F1
#
_cell.length_a   1.000
_cell.length_b   1.000
_cell.length_c   1.000
_cell.angle_alpha   90.00
_cell.angle_beta   90.00
_cell.angle_gamma   90.00
#
_symmetry.space_group_name_H-M   'P 1'
#
loop_
_entity.id
_entity.type
_entity.pdbx_description
1 polymer ?
#
loop_
_entity_poly.entity_id
_entity_poly.type
_entity_poly.pdbx_seq_one_letter_code
_entity_poly.pdbx_strand_id
1 'polypeptide(L)' 'MAATNEQSTPGPASFDELLTELRRRLDSMSPSHRKLAERVMSDPETVAFMTVSELASAAGVNQATVVRFANGLGLQGYPG' A
#
# COMPACT_ATOMS: atom_id res chain seq x y z
N MET A 1 19.30 25.00 19.67
CA MET A 1 18.52 24.13 20.56
C MET A 1 17.33 23.63 19.74
N ALA A 2 17.33 22.32 19.46
CA ALA A 2 16.36 21.48 18.75
C ALA A 2 15.20 22.14 17.96
N ALA A 3 15.32 22.10 16.63
CA ALA A 3 14.16 21.86 15.76
C ALA A 3 14.24 20.40 15.34
N THR A 4 13.32 19.60 15.87
CA THR A 4 13.16 18.17 15.61
C THR A 4 13.10 17.92 14.12
N ASN A 5 14.07 17.17 13.59
CA ASN A 5 14.06 16.65 12.23
C ASN A 5 12.85 15.72 12.09
N GLU A 6 11.83 16.17 11.37
CA GLU A 6 10.61 15.42 11.12
C GLU A 6 10.97 14.16 10.34
N GLN A 7 10.88 13.02 11.02
CA GLN A 7 11.23 11.73 10.44
C GLN A 7 10.27 11.42 9.29
N SER A 8 10.70 11.79 8.09
CA SER A 8 10.21 11.24 6.83
C SER A 8 10.54 9.76 6.86
N THR A 9 9.68 8.94 7.47
CA THR A 9 9.83 7.49 7.39
C THR A 9 9.64 7.15 5.91
N PRO A 10 10.68 6.67 5.22
CA PRO A 10 10.51 6.23 3.84
C PRO A 10 9.42 5.16 3.84
N GLY A 11 8.59 5.12 2.79
CA GLY A 11 7.76 3.94 2.56
C GLY A 11 8.62 2.67 2.52
N PRO A 12 8.00 1.49 2.68
CA PRO A 12 8.73 0.23 2.71
C PRO A 12 9.63 0.10 1.47
N ALA A 13 10.93 -0.18 1.70
CA ALA A 13 11.95 -0.23 0.65
C ALA A 13 12.13 -1.64 0.07
N SER A 14 11.50 -2.64 0.68
CA SER A 14 11.49 -4.03 0.25
C SER A 14 10.10 -4.64 0.37
N PHE A 15 9.89 -5.76 -0.31
CA PHE A 15 8.63 -6.50 -0.21
C PHE A 15 8.37 -7.04 1.21
N ASP A 16 9.41 -7.50 1.92
CA ASP A 16 9.29 -8.00 3.30
C ASP A 16 8.87 -6.88 4.27
N GLU A 17 9.41 -5.67 4.10
CA GLU A 17 8.98 -4.49 4.85
C GLU A 17 7.52 -4.13 4.55
N LEU A 18 7.12 -4.19 3.28
CA LEU A 18 5.74 -3.95 2.87
C LEU A 18 4.79 -4.97 3.52
N LEU A 19 5.10 -6.26 3.46
CA LEU A 19 4.29 -7.31 4.09
C LEU A 19 4.18 -7.12 5.60
N THR A 20 5.29 -6.78 6.26
CA THR A 20 5.31 -6.51 7.69
C THR A 20 4.39 -5.34 8.03
N GLU A 21 4.43 -4.28 7.22
CA GLU A 21 3.61 -3.10 7.44
C GLU A 21 2.12 -3.34 7.16
N LEU A 22 1.79 -4.09 6.12
CA LEU A 22 0.42 -4.49 5.80
C LEU A 22 -0.18 -5.30 6.95
N ARG A 23 0.54 -6.31 7.44
CA ARG A 23 0.10 -7.14 8.59
C ARG A 23 -0.10 -6.30 9.84
N ARG A 24 0.84 -5.41 10.15
CA ARG A 24 0.77 -4.53 11.33
C ARG A 24 -0.46 -3.63 11.32
N ARG A 25 -0.83 -3.10 10.15
CA ARG A 25 -1.94 -2.15 10.02
C ARG A 25 -3.30 -2.81 9.72
N LEU A 26 -3.33 -4.09 9.32
CA LEU A 26 -4.49 -4.77 8.73
C LEU A 26 -5.79 -4.61 9.54
N ASP A 27 -5.70 -4.74 10.87
CA ASP A 27 -6.86 -4.67 11.77
C ASP A 27 -7.44 -3.25 11.89
N SER A 28 -6.60 -2.23 11.68
CA SER A 28 -6.97 -0.81 11.73
C SER A 28 -7.36 -0.22 10.37
N MET A 29 -7.22 -0.98 9.28
CA MET A 29 -7.53 -0.49 7.94
C MET A 29 -9.04 -0.34 7.71
N SER A 30 -9.41 0.64 6.87
CA SER A 30 -10.77 0.71 6.33
C SER A 30 -11.08 -0.56 5.51
N PRO A 31 -12.37 -0.92 5.32
CA PRO A 31 -12.73 -2.10 4.54
C PRO A 31 -12.12 -2.12 3.13
N SER A 32 -12.05 -0.96 2.47
CA SER A 32 -11.47 -0.86 1.12
C SER A 32 -9.95 -1.01 1.12
N HIS A 33 -9.25 -0.48 2.11
CA HIS A 33 -7.80 -0.68 2.25
C HIS A 33 -7.46 -2.11 2.65
N ARG A 34 -8.29 -2.74 3.49
CA ARG A 34 -8.12 -4.15 3.86
C ARG A 34 -8.20 -5.07 2.63
N LYS A 35 -9.18 -4.88 1.73
CA LYS A 35 -9.27 -5.65 0.48
C LYS A 35 -7.99 -5.55 -0.37
N LEU A 36 -7.40 -4.36 -0.44
CA LEU A 36 -6.14 -4.14 -1.15
C LEU A 36 -4.97 -4.84 -0.46
N ALA A 37 -4.84 -4.69 0.86
CA ALA A 37 -3.80 -5.36 1.65
C ALA A 37 -3.89 -6.88 1.55
N GLU A 38 -5.10 -7.45 1.67
CA GLU A 38 -5.36 -8.88 1.49
C GLU A 38 -4.97 -9.34 0.10
N ARG A 39 -5.32 -8.57 -0.95
CA ARG A 39 -4.94 -8.91 -2.32
C ARG A 39 -3.42 -8.96 -2.49
N VAL A 40 -2.71 -7.93 -2.02
CA VAL A 40 -1.23 -7.86 -2.05
C VAL A 40 -0.60 -9.03 -1.29
N MET A 41 -1.13 -9.37 -0.12
CA MET A 41 -0.60 -10.46 0.71
C MET A 41 -0.91 -11.85 0.16
N SER A 42 -2.03 -12.01 -0.55
CA SER A 42 -2.48 -13.31 -1.08
C SER A 42 -1.74 -13.73 -2.35
N ASP A 43 -1.40 -12.78 -3.20
CA ASP A 43 -0.83 -13.02 -4.53
C ASP A 43 0.07 -11.85 -4.95
N PRO A 44 1.21 -11.68 -4.26
CA PRO A 44 2.09 -10.53 -4.47
C PRO A 44 2.75 -10.52 -5.86
N GLU A 45 3.07 -11.70 -6.40
CA GLU A 45 3.69 -11.84 -7.71
C GLU A 45 2.77 -11.27 -8.80
N THR A 46 1.50 -11.67 -8.81
CA THR A 46 0.55 -11.15 -9.81
C THR A 46 0.31 -9.66 -9.63
N VAL A 47 0.17 -9.19 -8.38
CA VAL A 47 -0.06 -7.76 -8.10
C VAL A 47 1.10 -6.88 -8.57
N ALA A 48 2.34 -7.37 -8.51
CA ALA A 48 3.51 -6.63 -9.01
C ALA A 48 3.44 -6.33 -10.52
N PHE A 49 2.68 -7.11 -11.29
CA PHE A 49 2.48 -6.89 -12.73
C PHE A 49 1.16 -6.20 -13.08
N MET A 50 0.30 -5.92 -12.10
CA MET A 50 -0.98 -5.25 -12.34
C MET A 50 -0.81 -3.73 -12.45
N THR A 51 -1.54 -3.15 -13.40
CA THR A 51 -1.85 -1.72 -13.42
C THR A 51 -2.76 -1.34 -12.23
N VAL A 52 -2.81 -0.05 -11.91
CA VAL A 52 -3.75 0.50 -10.90
C VAL A 52 -5.20 0.09 -11.19
N SER A 53 -5.61 0.11 -12.45
CA SER A 53 -6.94 -0.29 -12.90
C SER A 53 -7.24 -1.77 -12.66
N GLU A 54 -6.28 -2.64 -12.93
CA GLU A 54 -6.44 -4.09 -12.74
C GLU A 54 -6.51 -4.43 -11.27
N LEU A 55 -5.62 -3.84 -10.45
CA LEU A 55 -5.66 -4.02 -9.00
C LEU A 55 -6.97 -3.50 -8.40
N ALA A 56 -7.44 -2.33 -8.84
CA ALA A 56 -8.70 -1.77 -8.40
C ALA A 56 -9.88 -2.71 -8.70
N SER A 57 -9.93 -3.22 -9.94
CA SER A 57 -10.95 -4.20 -10.37
C SER A 57 -10.86 -5.49 -9.55
N ALA A 58 -9.67 -6.06 -9.41
CA ALA A 58 -9.42 -7.32 -8.71
C ALA A 58 -9.74 -7.24 -7.21
N ALA A 59 -9.55 -6.07 -6.59
CA ALA A 59 -9.89 -5.82 -5.18
C ALA A 59 -11.32 -5.27 -4.98
N GLY A 60 -12.08 -5.02 -6.06
CA GLY A 60 -13.44 -4.47 -5.98
C GLY A 60 -13.49 -3.06 -5.37
N VAL A 61 -12.54 -2.20 -5.74
CA VAL A 61 -12.44 -0.80 -5.30
C VAL A 61 -12.24 0.14 -6.51
N ASN A 62 -12.29 1.45 -6.30
CA ASN A 62 -11.95 2.41 -7.35
C ASN A 62 -10.43 2.71 -7.37
N GLN A 63 -9.93 3.22 -8.50
CA GLN A 63 -8.51 3.54 -8.69
C GLN A 63 -8.00 4.59 -7.69
N ALA A 64 -8.82 5.59 -7.34
CA ALA A 64 -8.43 6.62 -6.38
C ALA A 64 -8.19 6.03 -4.97
N THR A 65 -8.87 4.95 -4.60
CA THR A 65 -8.60 4.19 -3.37
C THR A 65 -7.25 3.49 -3.43
N VAL A 66 -6.87 2.91 -4.57
CA VAL A 66 -5.54 2.28 -4.75
C VAL A 66 -4.43 3.32 -4.57
N VAL A 67 -4.56 4.49 -5.20
CA VAL A 67 -3.58 5.58 -5.07
C VAL A 67 -3.46 6.06 -3.62
N ARG A 68 -4.60 6.29 -2.95
CA ARG A 68 -4.62 6.68 -1.52
C ARG A 68 -4.02 5.61 -0.61
N PHE A 69 -4.26 4.34 -0.90
CA PHE A 69 -3.67 3.22 -0.17
C PHE A 69 -2.15 3.21 -0.30
N ALA A 70 -1.61 3.29 -1.52
CA ALA A 70 -0.17 3.36 -1.76
C ALA A 70 0.48 4.57 -1.06
N ASN A 71 -0.12 5.76 -1.21
CA ASN A 71 0.36 6.98 -0.55
C ASN A 71 0.31 6.85 0.99
N GLY A 72 -0.73 6.23 1.54
CA GLY A 72 -0.86 5.98 2.98
C GLY A 72 0.19 5.02 3.55
N LEU A 73 0.82 4.20 2.70
CA LEU A 73 1.96 3.35 3.03
C LEU A 73 3.31 4.07 2.84
N GLY A 74 3.31 5.33 2.38
CA GLY A 74 4.54 6.08 2.10
C GLY A 74 5.23 5.66 0.80
N LEU A 75 4.59 4.82 -0.03
CA LEU A 75 5.09 4.48 -1.36
C LEU A 75 4.90 5.70 -2.26
N GLN A 76 5.89 6.03 -3.09
CA GLN A 76 5.86 7.21 -3.98
C GLN A 76 4.91 7.08 -5.19
N GLY A 77 3.85 6.27 -5.05
CA GLY A 77 2.85 6.05 -6.09
C GLY A 77 3.31 5.09 -7.18
N TYR A 78 2.38 4.77 -8.09
CA TYR A 78 2.69 4.00 -9.28
C TYR A 78 3.53 4.87 -10.23
N PRO A 79 4.69 4.39 -10.73
CA PRO A 79 5.31 5.02 -11.88
C PRO A 79 4.30 4.95 -13.04
N GLY A 80 3.97 6.12 -13.59
CA GLY A 80 3.12 6.24 -14.77
C GLY A 80 3.77 5.63 -16.00
#